data_AF-A0AA35N5J0-F1
#
_entry.id   AF-A0AA35N5J0-F1
#
_cell.length_a   1.000
_cell.length_b   1.000
_cell.length_c   1.000
_cell.angle_alpha   90.00
_cell.angle_beta   90.00
_cell.angle_gamma   90.00
#
_symmetry.space_group_name_H-M   'P 1'
#
loop_
_entity.id
_entity.type
_entity.pdbx_description
1 polymer ?
#
loop_
_entity_poly.entity_id
_entity_poly.type
_entity_poly.pdbx_seq_one_letter_code
_entity_poly.pdbx_strand_id
1 'polypeptide(L)'
;MKAVRLTLICHALTQAQKTGCLHRADDGILPLDQQPGVLLPGIQVLTAPELRASETAAWLSESAQFEPALADCDLGHWQGLALKQLQADQPQALAQWLQDPTSAPHGGESFTVLCQRMASWLASFDKPGEWLAVTHPMVIRAVLVQVLGCPMSASQRIDVLPLSRLELSFTGQWRLRLG
;
A
#
# COMPACT_ATOMS: atom_id res chain seq x y z
N MET A 1 -19.71 -15.00 -14.60
CA MET A 1 -18.36 -14.85 -14.02
C MET A 1 -18.48 -14.93 -12.51
N LYS A 2 -17.67 -15.75 -11.82
CA LYS A 2 -17.66 -15.79 -10.35
C LYS A 2 -17.09 -14.47 -9.83
N ALA A 3 -17.66 -13.93 -8.75
CA ALA A 3 -17.22 -12.66 -8.18
C ALA A 3 -15.82 -12.79 -7.57
N VAL A 4 -14.99 -11.74 -7.71
CA VAL A 4 -13.75 -11.58 -6.94
C VAL A 4 -14.06 -10.67 -5.75
N ARG A 5 -13.57 -11.05 -4.57
CA ARG A 5 -13.51 -10.19 -3.38
C ARG A 5 -12.04 -10.03 -3.02
N LEU A 6 -11.58 -8.79 -2.94
CA LEU A 6 -10.20 -8.46 -2.61
C LEU A 6 -10.21 -7.46 -1.47
N THR A 7 -9.56 -7.78 -0.37
CA THR A 7 -9.35 -6.84 0.73
C THR A 7 -7.87 -6.52 0.82
N LEU A 8 -7.52 -5.24 0.58
CA LEU A 8 -6.17 -4.76 0.87
C LEU A 8 -6.06 -4.43 2.35
N ILE A 9 -4.94 -4.79 2.96
CA ILE A 9 -4.63 -4.52 4.36
C ILE A 9 -3.32 -3.72 4.39
N CYS A 10 -3.34 -2.55 5.02
CA CYS A 10 -2.12 -1.81 5.28
C CYS A 10 -1.26 -2.57 6.29
N HIS A 11 0.06 -2.66 6.05
CA HIS A 11 0.99 -3.26 7.02
C HIS A 11 0.87 -2.62 8.41
N ALA A 12 1.31 -3.35 9.44
CA ALA A 12 1.32 -2.87 10.81
C ALA A 12 2.35 -1.75 11.03
N LEU A 13 2.21 -1.02 12.14
CA LEU A 13 3.03 0.16 12.43
C LEU A 13 4.52 -0.19 12.47
N THR A 14 5.37 0.61 11.82
CA THR A 14 6.83 0.47 11.88
C THR A 14 7.47 1.54 12.76
N GLN A 15 8.73 1.34 13.14
CA GLN A 15 9.52 2.36 13.84
C GLN A 15 9.69 3.62 12.98
N ALA A 16 9.92 3.48 11.67
CA ALA A 16 10.07 4.61 10.75
C ALA A 16 8.82 5.52 10.75
N GLN A 17 7.62 4.93 10.65
CA GLN A 17 6.37 5.69 10.76
C GLN A 17 6.24 6.40 12.11
N LYS A 18 6.56 5.71 13.21
CA LYS A 18 6.50 6.27 14.57
C LYS A 18 7.44 7.46 14.77
N THR A 19 8.60 7.48 14.11
CA THR A 19 9.59 8.57 14.23
C THR A 19 9.52 9.59 13.10
N GLY A 20 8.60 9.44 12.15
CA GLY A 20 8.48 10.34 11.01
C GLY A 20 9.63 10.22 10.01
N CYS A 21 10.15 9.02 9.81
CA CYS A 21 11.12 8.68 8.78
C CYS A 21 10.42 8.05 7.57
N LEU A 22 10.96 8.30 6.38
CA LEU A 22 10.57 7.62 5.16
C LEU A 22 11.01 6.16 5.20
N HIS A 23 10.20 5.27 4.62
CA HIS A 23 10.40 3.83 4.73
C HIS A 23 11.64 3.31 4.01
N ARG A 24 12.10 2.15 4.44
CA ARG A 24 13.05 1.26 3.77
C ARG A 24 12.42 -0.10 3.52
N ALA A 25 13.00 -0.89 2.62
CA ALA A 25 12.49 -2.23 2.34
C ALA A 25 12.63 -3.20 3.53
N ASP A 26 13.64 -2.99 4.37
CA ASP A 26 13.99 -3.80 5.55
C ASP A 26 13.36 -3.30 6.86
N ASP A 27 12.50 -2.26 6.81
CA ASP A 27 11.74 -1.84 7.99
C ASP A 27 10.81 -2.96 8.43
N GLY A 28 11.00 -3.44 9.65
CA GLY A 28 10.10 -4.38 10.33
C GLY A 28 8.97 -3.67 11.06
N ILE A 29 7.96 -4.46 11.44
CA ILE A 29 6.83 -3.99 12.26
C ILE A 29 7.21 -3.89 13.73
N LEU A 30 6.61 -2.95 14.43
CA LEU A 30 6.67 -2.89 15.89
C LEU A 30 5.86 -4.04 16.49
N PRO A 31 6.27 -4.55 17.67
CA PRO A 31 5.47 -5.51 18.41
C PRO A 31 4.06 -4.98 18.63
N LEU A 32 3.06 -5.81 18.34
CA LEU A 32 1.67 -5.53 18.71
C LEU A 32 1.33 -6.23 20.02
N ASP A 33 0.68 -5.51 20.92
CA ASP A 33 0.16 -6.08 22.17
C ASP A 33 -0.96 -7.10 21.92
N GLN A 34 -1.66 -6.97 20.78
CA GLN A 34 -2.69 -7.90 20.33
C GLN A 34 -2.54 -8.13 18.83
N GLN A 35 -2.38 -9.40 18.43
CA GLN A 35 -2.44 -9.75 17.02
C GLN A 35 -3.88 -9.64 16.51
N PRO A 36 -4.11 -9.09 15.29
CA PRO A 36 -5.42 -9.13 14.69
C PRO A 36 -5.91 -10.58 14.56
N GLY A 37 -7.18 -10.82 14.88
CA GLY A 37 -7.77 -12.16 14.93
C GLY A 37 -7.65 -12.93 13.61
N VAL A 38 -6.94 -14.06 13.71
CA VAL A 38 -6.96 -15.37 13.02
C VAL A 38 -7.25 -15.46 11.51
N LEU A 39 -6.27 -16.08 10.84
CA LEU A 39 -6.36 -17.01 9.69
C LEU A 39 -7.78 -17.44 9.31
N LEU A 40 -8.31 -16.87 8.23
CA LEU A 40 -9.59 -17.30 7.68
C LEU A 40 -9.35 -18.52 6.77
N PRO A 41 -9.88 -19.71 7.11
CA PRO A 41 -9.69 -20.91 6.29
C PRO A 41 -10.24 -20.68 4.88
N GLY A 42 -9.45 -21.01 3.86
CA GLY A 42 -9.86 -20.90 2.45
C GLY A 42 -9.67 -19.52 1.82
N ILE A 43 -9.11 -18.55 2.55
CA ILE A 43 -8.74 -17.24 1.99
C ILE A 43 -7.31 -17.28 1.44
N GLN A 44 -7.14 -16.77 0.22
CA GLN A 44 -5.84 -16.68 -0.42
C GLN A 44 -5.18 -15.36 -0.01
N VAL A 45 -3.91 -15.41 0.43
CA VAL A 45 -3.19 -14.24 0.95
C VAL A 45 -2.03 -13.90 0.02
N LEU A 46 -1.99 -12.64 -0.40
CA LEU A 46 -0.88 -12.00 -1.09
C LEU A 46 -0.17 -11.04 -0.14
N THR A 47 1.12 -10.82 -0.37
CA THR A 47 1.90 -9.83 0.37
C THR A 47 2.84 -9.09 -0.56
N ALA A 48 3.03 -7.80 -0.29
CA ALA A 48 4.13 -7.03 -0.85
C ALA A 48 5.49 -7.62 -0.41
N PRO A 49 6.56 -7.40 -1.19
CA PRO A 49 7.89 -7.98 -0.92
C PRO A 49 8.61 -7.41 0.32
N GLU A 50 8.25 -6.22 0.80
CA GLU A 50 8.93 -5.57 1.92
C GLU A 50 8.65 -6.27 3.26
N LEU A 51 9.63 -6.20 4.17
CA LEU A 51 9.63 -6.95 5.44
C LEU A 51 8.35 -6.69 6.24
N ARG A 52 8.02 -5.43 6.51
CA ARG A 52 6.79 -5.04 7.24
C ARG A 52 5.50 -5.64 6.71
N ALA A 53 5.38 -5.80 5.38
CA ALA A 53 4.19 -6.39 4.77
C ALA A 53 4.18 -7.90 4.99
N SER A 54 5.32 -8.57 4.75
CA SER A 54 5.45 -10.01 4.95
C SER A 54 5.25 -10.44 6.42
N GLU A 55 5.78 -9.69 7.39
CA GLU A 55 5.59 -9.94 8.81
C GLU A 55 4.13 -9.76 9.23
N THR A 56 3.45 -8.75 8.67
CA THR A 56 2.01 -8.55 8.90
C THR A 56 1.18 -9.67 8.26
N ALA A 57 1.55 -10.11 7.05
CA ALA A 57 0.87 -11.19 6.33
C ALA A 57 1.03 -12.55 7.04
N ALA A 58 2.15 -12.78 7.71
CA ALA A 58 2.40 -14.00 8.48
C ALA A 58 1.38 -14.22 9.62
N TRP A 59 0.73 -13.17 10.12
CA TRP A 59 -0.38 -13.29 11.07
C TRP A 59 -1.67 -13.83 10.43
N LEU A 60 -1.82 -13.67 9.12
CA LEU A 60 -3.01 -14.01 8.35
C LEU A 60 -2.89 -15.35 7.65
N SER A 61 -1.69 -15.72 7.21
CA SER A 61 -1.42 -17.00 6.52
C SER A 61 0.07 -17.33 6.54
N GLU A 62 0.39 -18.58 6.90
CA GLU A 62 1.74 -19.15 6.73
C GLU A 62 2.12 -19.35 5.25
N SER A 63 1.13 -19.32 4.36
CA SER A 63 1.29 -19.57 2.92
C SER A 63 1.08 -18.32 2.06
N ALA A 64 1.27 -17.13 2.65
CA ALA A 64 1.17 -15.87 1.93
C ALA A 64 2.12 -15.84 0.73
N GLN A 65 1.59 -15.46 -0.43
CA GLN A 65 2.34 -15.42 -1.69
C GLN A 65 2.85 -14.01 -1.96
N PHE A 66 4.12 -13.88 -2.34
CA PHE A 66 4.66 -12.60 -2.76
C PHE A 66 4.02 -12.14 -4.07
N GLU A 67 3.57 -10.89 -4.08
CA GLU A 67 3.04 -10.21 -5.25
C GLU A 67 3.87 -8.94 -5.48
N PRO A 68 4.86 -8.98 -6.40
CA PRO A 68 5.74 -7.85 -6.67
C PRO A 68 4.98 -6.58 -7.07
N ALA A 69 3.81 -6.73 -7.70
CA ALA A 69 2.97 -5.59 -8.04
C ALA A 69 2.52 -4.80 -6.81
N LEU A 70 2.50 -5.38 -5.61
CA LEU A 70 2.08 -4.72 -4.36
C LEU A 70 3.23 -3.99 -3.61
N ALA A 71 4.45 -3.97 -4.15
CA ALA A 71 5.58 -3.24 -3.57
C ALA A 71 5.24 -1.78 -3.27
N ASP A 72 5.85 -1.21 -2.23
CA ASP A 72 5.64 0.19 -1.87
C ASP A 72 6.14 1.13 -2.97
N CYS A 73 5.83 2.41 -2.84
CA CYS A 73 6.43 3.44 -3.67
C CYS A 73 7.94 3.45 -3.44
N ASP A 74 8.73 3.36 -4.51
CA ASP A 74 10.18 3.50 -4.42
C ASP A 74 10.54 4.97 -4.15
N LEU A 75 11.06 5.25 -2.95
CA LEU A 75 11.50 6.57 -2.53
C LEU A 75 12.99 6.82 -2.81
N GLY A 76 13.64 6.00 -3.65
CA GLY A 76 15.01 6.19 -4.13
C GLY A 76 15.98 6.64 -3.03
N HIS A 77 16.65 7.78 -3.23
CA HIS A 77 17.64 8.28 -2.27
C HIS A 77 17.05 8.92 -1.00
N TRP A 78 15.73 9.04 -0.89
CA TRP A 78 15.07 9.53 0.33
C TRP A 78 14.78 8.44 1.37
N GLN A 79 14.98 7.16 1.03
CA GLN A 79 14.71 6.04 1.93
C GLN A 79 15.43 6.16 3.28
N GLY A 80 14.69 6.07 4.38
CA GLY A 80 15.19 6.22 5.74
C GLY A 80 15.48 7.64 6.21
N LEU A 81 15.34 8.67 5.36
CA LEU A 81 15.50 10.05 5.81
C LEU A 81 14.35 10.45 6.73
N ALA A 82 14.66 11.22 7.76
CA ALA A 82 13.63 11.88 8.57
C ALA A 82 12.94 12.96 7.75
N LEU A 83 11.60 13.01 7.77
CA LEU A 83 10.83 14.04 7.08
C LEU A 83 11.24 15.46 7.52
N LYS A 84 11.57 15.63 8.79
CA LYS A 84 12.07 16.91 9.32
C LYS A 84 13.40 17.33 8.71
N GLN A 85 14.31 16.38 8.50
CA GLN A 85 15.60 16.63 7.85
C GLN A 85 15.36 17.04 6.39
N LEU A 86 14.51 16.29 5.69
CA LEU A 86 14.18 16.58 4.29
C LEU A 86 13.50 17.95 4.13
N GLN A 87 12.63 18.33 5.07
CA GLN A 87 11.98 19.64 5.10
C GLN A 87 12.99 20.78 5.31
N ALA A 88 14.09 20.55 6.02
CA ALA A 88 15.14 21.54 6.23
C ALA A 88 16.09 21.64 5.04
N ASP A 89 16.53 20.50 4.50
CA ASP A 89 17.57 20.45 3.46
C ASP A 89 17.02 20.65 2.04
N GLN A 90 15.82 20.13 1.77
CA GLN A 90 15.22 20.09 0.43
C GLN A 90 13.74 20.53 0.42
N PRO A 91 13.37 21.69 1.02
CA PRO A 91 11.97 22.10 1.18
C PRO A 91 11.19 22.21 -0.13
N GLN A 92 11.83 22.69 -1.19
CA GLN A 92 11.19 22.85 -2.51
C GLN A 92 10.90 21.50 -3.17
N ALA A 93 11.84 20.56 -3.09
CA ALA A 93 11.67 19.21 -3.63
C ALA A 93 10.56 18.46 -2.87
N LEU A 94 10.52 18.57 -1.54
CA LEU A 94 9.45 18.00 -0.72
C LEU A 94 8.08 18.60 -1.07
N ALA A 95 7.99 19.93 -1.19
CA ALA A 95 6.75 20.59 -1.58
C ALA A 95 6.26 20.16 -2.97
N GLN A 96 7.18 20.05 -3.95
CA GLN A 96 6.85 19.58 -5.29
C GLN A 96 6.33 18.14 -5.27
N TRP A 97 7.00 17.24 -4.55
CA TRP A 97 6.55 15.83 -4.43
C TRP A 97 5.15 15.70 -3.81
N LEU A 98 4.80 16.56 -2.84
CA LEU A 98 3.47 16.55 -2.23
C LEU A 98 2.37 17.09 -3.15
N GLN A 99 2.69 18.03 -4.05
CA GLN A 99 1.69 18.73 -4.87
C GLN A 99 1.53 18.15 -6.27
N ASP A 100 2.60 17.61 -6.85
CA ASP A 100 2.64 17.11 -8.22
C ASP A 100 2.78 15.57 -8.23
N PRO A 101 1.74 14.82 -8.64
CA PRO A 101 1.79 13.36 -8.64
C PRO A 101 2.78 12.77 -9.67
N THR A 102 3.26 13.58 -10.62
CA THR A 102 4.28 13.16 -11.61
C THR A 102 5.70 13.34 -11.09
N SER A 103 5.87 14.11 -10.02
CA SER A 103 7.16 14.43 -9.42
C SER A 103 7.77 13.22 -8.70
N ALA A 104 9.07 13.01 -8.89
CA ALA A 104 9.86 11.99 -8.21
C ALA A 104 11.29 12.51 -7.92
N PRO A 105 11.44 13.59 -7.12
CA PRO A 105 12.73 14.22 -6.88
C PRO A 105 13.69 13.30 -6.14
N HIS A 106 13.14 12.31 -5.42
CA HIS A 106 13.86 11.23 -4.77
C HIS A 106 14.48 10.20 -5.73
N GLY A 107 14.20 10.29 -7.03
CA GLY A 107 14.77 9.43 -8.08
C GLY A 107 14.20 8.01 -8.16
N GLY A 108 13.03 7.79 -7.56
CA GLY A 108 12.32 6.51 -7.59
C GLY A 108 11.00 6.59 -8.37
N GLU A 109 9.94 5.98 -7.82
CA GLU A 109 8.61 5.90 -8.45
C GLU A 109 7.75 7.14 -8.13
N SER A 110 7.13 7.77 -9.13
CA SER A 110 6.14 8.83 -8.90
C SER A 110 4.76 8.24 -8.58
N PHE A 111 3.87 9.04 -7.97
CA PHE A 111 2.52 8.57 -7.66
C PHE A 111 1.71 8.23 -8.94
N THR A 112 1.97 8.92 -10.05
CA THR A 112 1.39 8.58 -11.36
C THR A 112 1.82 7.18 -11.82
N VAL A 113 3.11 6.84 -11.70
CA VAL A 113 3.62 5.50 -12.07
C VAL A 113 3.02 4.43 -11.16
N LEU A 114 2.96 4.68 -9.85
CA LEU A 114 2.31 3.79 -8.91
C LEU A 114 0.83 3.54 -9.25
N CYS A 115 0.09 4.60 -9.62
CA CYS A 115 -1.29 4.49 -10.08
C CYS A 115 -1.42 3.60 -11.33
N GLN A 116 -0.52 3.77 -12.32
CA GLN A 116 -0.51 2.95 -13.54
C GLN A 116 -0.20 1.48 -13.25
N ARG A 117 0.75 1.22 -12.33
CA ARG A 117 1.07 -0.12 -11.83
C ARG A 117 -0.14 -0.77 -11.18
N MET A 118 -0.85 -0.05 -10.31
CA MET A 118 -2.06 -0.54 -9.66
C MET A 118 -3.23 -0.79 -10.61
N ALA A 119 -3.44 0.10 -11.58
CA ALA A 119 -4.44 -0.10 -12.61
C ALA A 119 -4.16 -1.37 -13.43
N SER A 120 -2.90 -1.57 -13.83
CA SER A 120 -2.47 -2.76 -14.59
C SER A 120 -2.65 -4.04 -13.78
N TRP A 121 -2.24 -4.02 -12.50
CA TRP A 121 -2.42 -5.17 -11.61
C TRP A 121 -3.89 -5.54 -11.44
N LEU A 122 -4.76 -4.57 -11.11
CA LEU A 122 -6.20 -4.77 -10.97
C LEU A 122 -6.87 -5.26 -12.26
N ALA A 123 -6.43 -4.79 -13.42
CA ALA A 123 -6.94 -5.25 -14.72
C ALA A 123 -6.54 -6.70 -15.02
N SER A 124 -5.36 -7.12 -14.58
CA SER A 124 -4.85 -8.49 -14.75
C SER A 124 -5.37 -9.48 -13.70
N PHE A 125 -6.04 -9.00 -12.65
CA PHE A 125 -6.45 -9.83 -11.50
C PHE A 125 -7.72 -10.64 -11.81
N ASP A 126 -7.56 -11.71 -12.59
CA ASP A 126 -8.63 -12.65 -12.96
C ASP A 126 -8.60 -13.92 -12.08
N LYS A 127 -8.69 -13.71 -10.76
CA LYS A 127 -8.66 -14.80 -9.77
C LYS A 127 -9.95 -14.79 -8.94
N PRO A 128 -10.99 -15.55 -9.32
CA PRO A 128 -12.23 -15.63 -8.55
C PRO A 128 -12.01 -16.14 -7.12
N GLY A 129 -12.83 -15.68 -6.17
CA GLY A 129 -12.73 -16.08 -4.77
C GLY A 129 -12.47 -14.91 -3.82
N GLU A 130 -12.07 -15.24 -2.60
CA GLU A 130 -11.76 -14.27 -1.53
C GLU A 130 -10.25 -14.15 -1.33
N TRP A 131 -9.76 -12.93 -1.48
CA TRP A 131 -8.34 -12.60 -1.43
C TRP A 131 -8.07 -11.53 -0.38
N LEU A 132 -7.00 -11.73 0.39
CA LEU A 132 -6.38 -10.68 1.19
C LEU A 132 -5.04 -10.32 0.55
N ALA A 133 -4.69 -9.04 0.59
CA ALA A 133 -3.41 -8.56 0.10
C ALA A 133 -2.83 -7.55 1.09
N VAL A 134 -1.68 -7.88 1.68
CA VAL A 134 -0.99 -6.96 2.60
C VAL A 134 -0.05 -6.06 1.82
N THR A 135 -0.18 -4.75 2.00
CA THR A 135 0.56 -3.72 1.25
C THR A 135 0.69 -2.42 2.06
N HIS A 136 0.88 -1.29 1.38
CA HIS A 136 1.35 -0.04 1.96
C HIS A 136 0.37 1.13 1.79
N PRO A 137 0.48 2.19 2.60
CA PRO A 137 -0.40 3.36 2.52
C PRO A 137 -0.50 3.98 1.11
N MET A 138 0.62 4.16 0.40
CA MET A 138 0.63 4.78 -0.93
C MET A 138 -0.04 3.88 -1.98
N VAL A 139 0.13 2.56 -1.86
CA VAL A 139 -0.51 1.57 -2.74
C VAL A 139 -2.03 1.60 -2.56
N ILE A 140 -2.53 1.63 -1.32
CA ILE A 140 -3.96 1.72 -1.01
C ILE A 140 -4.56 3.02 -1.55
N ARG A 141 -3.86 4.16 -1.39
CA ARG A 141 -4.27 5.45 -1.97
C ARG A 141 -4.36 5.38 -3.50
N ALA A 142 -3.37 4.79 -4.16
CA ALA A 142 -3.36 4.62 -5.61
C ALA A 142 -4.54 3.76 -6.08
N VAL A 143 -4.82 2.64 -5.40
CA VAL A 143 -5.97 1.78 -5.70
C VAL A 143 -7.29 2.54 -5.53
N LEU A 144 -7.47 3.30 -4.44
CA LEU A 144 -8.68 4.11 -4.24
C LEU A 144 -8.89 5.14 -5.35
N VAL A 145 -7.82 5.85 -5.73
CA VAL A 145 -7.86 6.83 -6.82
C VAL A 145 -8.29 6.18 -8.13
N GLN A 146 -7.73 5.01 -8.46
CA GLN A 146 -8.07 4.27 -9.68
C GLN A 146 -9.50 3.72 -9.66
N VAL A 147 -9.90 3.04 -8.58
CA VAL A 147 -11.22 2.40 -8.47
C VAL A 147 -12.36 3.44 -8.46
N LEU A 148 -12.15 4.59 -7.81
CA LEU A 148 -13.16 5.64 -7.72
C LEU A 148 -13.08 6.68 -8.85
N GLY A 149 -12.11 6.55 -9.77
CA GLY A 149 -11.91 7.52 -10.86
C GLY A 149 -11.63 8.94 -10.36
N CYS A 150 -10.99 9.09 -9.20
CA CYS A 150 -10.71 10.38 -8.60
C CYS A 150 -9.50 11.04 -9.27
N PRO A 151 -9.37 12.39 -9.22
CA PRO A 151 -8.11 13.03 -9.58
C PRO A 151 -7.01 12.56 -8.61
N MET A 152 -5.77 12.40 -9.11
CA MET A 152 -4.64 11.91 -8.29
C MET A 152 -4.39 12.77 -7.04
N SER A 153 -4.69 14.07 -7.09
CA SER A 153 -4.60 14.98 -5.93
C SER A 153 -5.52 14.59 -4.77
N ALA A 154 -6.53 13.75 -4.99
CA ALA A 154 -7.35 13.20 -3.92
C ALA A 154 -6.56 12.32 -2.93
N SER A 155 -5.42 11.74 -3.34
CA SER A 155 -4.59 10.89 -2.48
C SER A 155 -4.11 11.61 -1.22
N GLN A 156 -3.88 12.92 -1.29
CA GLN A 156 -3.47 13.76 -0.16
C GLN A 156 -4.57 13.95 0.91
N ARG A 157 -5.81 13.55 0.60
CA ARG A 157 -6.97 13.66 1.50
C ARG A 157 -7.39 12.30 2.08
N ILE A 158 -6.57 11.27 1.89
CA ILE A 158 -6.87 9.91 2.33
C ILE A 158 -5.83 9.51 3.39
N ASP A 159 -6.26 9.40 4.63
CA ASP A 159 -5.45 8.78 5.69
C ASP A 159 -5.60 7.27 5.62
N VAL A 160 -4.47 6.56 5.58
CA VAL A 160 -4.41 5.10 5.64
C VAL A 160 -3.61 4.75 6.89
N LEU A 161 -4.32 4.39 7.95
CA LEU A 161 -3.72 4.01 9.22
C LEU A 161 -3.17 2.58 9.13
N PRO A 162 -2.18 2.20 9.97
CA PRO A 162 -1.74 0.81 10.08
C PRO A 162 -2.92 -0.15 10.28
N LEU A 163 -2.89 -1.31 9.61
CA LEU A 163 -3.95 -2.33 9.64
C LEU A 163 -5.32 -1.90 9.10
N SER A 164 -5.43 -0.71 8.49
CA SER A 164 -6.65 -0.30 7.77
C SER A 164 -6.96 -1.28 6.63
N ARG A 165 -8.25 -1.44 6.36
CA ARG A 165 -8.77 -2.36 5.33
C ARG A 165 -9.45 -1.58 4.21
N LEU A 166 -9.15 -1.96 2.97
CA LEU A 166 -9.86 -1.52 1.78
C LEU A 166 -10.52 -2.72 1.13
N GLU A 167 -11.85 -2.80 1.18
CA GLU A 167 -12.60 -3.91 0.62
C GLU A 167 -13.09 -3.59 -0.80
N LEU A 168 -12.81 -4.49 -1.74
CA LEU A 168 -13.17 -4.37 -3.14
C LEU A 168 -13.97 -5.59 -3.61
N SER A 169 -14.83 -5.38 -4.61
CA SER A 169 -15.41 -6.46 -5.41
C SER A 169 -15.21 -6.22 -6.90
N PHE A 170 -15.08 -7.30 -7.65
CA PHE A 170 -15.11 -7.28 -9.11
C PHE A 170 -16.32 -8.06 -9.64
N THR A 171 -17.14 -7.39 -10.44
CA THR A 171 -18.13 -8.03 -11.32
C THR A 171 -18.35 -7.11 -12.51
N GLY A 172 -17.58 -7.35 -13.58
CA GLY A 172 -17.49 -6.47 -14.76
C GLY A 172 -16.64 -5.22 -14.55
N GLN A 173 -16.66 -4.65 -13.35
CA GLN A 173 -15.82 -3.53 -12.92
C GLN A 173 -15.47 -3.65 -11.43
N TRP A 174 -14.35 -3.04 -11.03
CA TRP A 174 -13.95 -2.91 -9.64
C TRP A 174 -14.83 -1.91 -8.91
N ARG A 175 -15.23 -2.23 -7.68
CA ARG A 175 -16.05 -1.37 -6.82
C ARG A 175 -15.54 -1.41 -5.38
N LEU A 176 -15.50 -0.25 -4.75
CA LEU A 176 -15.37 -0.14 -3.30
C LEU A 176 -16.58 -0.80 -2.61
N ARG A 177 -16.32 -1.57 -1.57
CA ARG A 177 -17.33 -2.12 -0.68
C ARG A 177 -17.20 -1.44 0.68
N LEU A 178 -18.35 -1.12 1.25
CA LEU A 178 -18.50 -0.67 2.63
C LEU A 178 -19.34 -1.74 3.33
N GLY A 179 -18.87 -2.27 4.45
CA GLY A 179 -19.47 -3.40 5.14
C GLY A 179 -18.92 -3.57 6.54
#